data_AF-A0AAU9Z732-F1
#
_entry.id   AF-A0AAU9Z732-F1
#
_cell.length_a   1.000
_cell.length_b   1.000
_cell.length_c   1.000
_cell.angle_alpha   90.00
_cell.angle_beta   90.00
_cell.angle_gamma   90.00
#
_symmetry.space_group_name_H-M   'P 1'
#
loop_
_entity.id
_entity.type
_entity.pdbx_description
1 polymer ?
#
loop_
_entity_poly.entity_id
_entity_poly.type
_entity_poly.pdbx_seq_one_letter_code
_entity_poly.pdbx_strand_id
1 'polypeptide(L)'
;MAGCVLLLRGLFLAFILTLALHQVELSVFLPASEANKVLVRWKRAGSYLLEEIFEGNLEKECYEEICSYEEAREVFENDIKTEVFWRRYRGGSPCVSQPCLNNGTCKDHIRNYSCSCPTGYEGKNCAMAKNECYLERIDGCQHFCHPGQSSYICSCAKGYKLGKDRKSCSPSDKCACGALTSKDIRTPERGDQCLPSFPWQVKLTNSEGKEFCGGVLIQEDFVLTTAKCSLLHINISVKASKYSFHELYKISL
;
A
#
# COMPACT_ATOMS: atom_id res chain seq x y z
N MET A 1 -59.61 5.77 78.43
CA MET A 1 -58.65 5.99 77.32
C MET A 1 -57.37 6.61 77.85
N ALA A 2 -56.49 5.82 78.49
CA ALA A 2 -55.21 6.31 79.02
C ALA A 2 -54.07 5.26 78.96
N GLY A 3 -54.39 3.96 78.95
CA GLY A 3 -53.39 2.89 78.86
C GLY A 3 -52.75 2.67 77.49
N CYS A 4 -53.42 3.03 76.40
CA CYS A 4 -52.92 2.76 75.03
C CYS A 4 -51.82 3.76 74.59
N VAL A 5 -51.83 4.99 75.12
CA VAL A 5 -50.90 6.05 74.72
C VAL A 5 -49.50 5.87 75.36
N LEU A 6 -49.42 5.25 76.54
CA LEU A 6 -48.15 5.03 77.25
C LEU A 6 -47.31 3.90 76.62
N LEU A 7 -47.96 2.84 76.11
CA LEU A 7 -47.28 1.74 75.41
C LEU A 7 -46.68 2.17 74.07
N LEU A 8 -47.39 3.02 73.32
CA LEU A 8 -46.92 3.55 72.04
C LEU A 8 -45.73 4.53 72.19
N ARG A 9 -45.68 5.33 73.26
CA ARG A 9 -44.53 6.20 73.57
C ARG A 9 -43.28 5.42 73.99
N GLY A 10 -43.44 4.33 74.74
CA GLY A 10 -42.32 3.47 75.14
C GLY A 10 -41.68 2.74 73.96
N LEU A 11 -42.49 2.25 73.02
CA LEU A 11 -42.01 1.61 71.79
C LEU A 11 -41.30 2.59 70.84
N PHE A 12 -41.78 3.84 70.75
CA PHE A 12 -41.12 4.86 69.93
C PHE A 12 -39.74 5.28 70.47
N LEU A 13 -39.62 5.45 71.79
CA LEU A 13 -38.33 5.80 72.41
C LEU A 13 -37.31 4.64 72.31
N ALA A 14 -37.76 3.39 72.43
CA ALA A 14 -36.92 2.22 72.21
C ALA A 14 -36.44 2.12 70.75
N PHE A 15 -37.30 2.43 69.78
CA PHE A 15 -36.96 2.42 68.36
C PHE A 15 -35.95 3.53 67.99
N ILE A 16 -36.08 4.73 68.58
CA ILE A 16 -35.13 5.83 68.39
C ILE A 16 -33.76 5.49 69.01
N LEU A 17 -33.72 4.83 70.19
CA LEU A 17 -32.47 4.37 70.80
C LEU A 17 -31.76 3.28 69.97
N THR A 18 -32.52 2.37 69.32
CA THR A 18 -31.93 1.33 68.46
C THR A 18 -31.38 1.88 67.14
N LEU A 19 -31.95 2.97 66.63
CA LEU A 19 -31.46 3.66 65.43
C LEU A 19 -30.19 4.49 65.69
N ALA A 20 -30.00 5.01 66.91
CA ALA A 20 -28.83 5.81 67.26
C ALA A 20 -27.53 4.97 67.45
N LEU A 21 -27.64 3.65 67.60
CA LEU A 21 -26.50 2.73 67.80
C LEU A 21 -25.93 2.13 66.50
N HIS A 22 -26.57 2.34 65.35
CA HIS A 22 -26.05 1.87 64.05
C HIS A 22 -25.33 3.01 63.32
N GLN A 23 -24.15 3.39 63.82
CA GLN A 23 -23.16 4.08 63.00
C GLN A 23 -22.59 3.02 62.03
N VAL A 24 -23.16 2.94 60.83
CA VAL A 24 -22.58 2.15 59.73
C VAL A 24 -21.37 2.93 59.22
N GLU A 25 -20.18 2.57 59.67
CA GLU A 25 -18.94 2.99 59.01
C GLU A 25 -18.91 2.37 57.61
N LEU A 26 -18.99 3.21 56.59
CA LEU A 26 -18.79 2.80 55.21
C LEU A 26 -17.28 2.58 55.00
N SER A 27 -16.77 1.38 55.29
CA SER A 27 -15.39 1.03 54.96
C SER A 27 -15.26 0.85 53.44
N VAL A 28 -14.51 1.74 52.81
CA VAL A 28 -14.21 1.71 51.36
C VAL A 28 -13.20 0.61 51.01
N PHE A 29 -12.59 -0.04 52.01
CA PHE A 29 -11.60 -1.09 51.84
C PHE A 29 -12.13 -2.45 52.27
N LEU A 30 -12.00 -3.45 51.38
CA LEU A 30 -12.23 -4.85 51.72
C LEU A 30 -11.12 -5.34 52.66
N PRO A 31 -11.45 -6.14 53.68
CA PRO A 31 -10.46 -6.72 54.58
C PRO A 31 -9.50 -7.65 53.82
N ALA A 32 -8.24 -7.73 54.26
CA ALA A 32 -7.18 -8.50 53.59
C ALA A 32 -7.54 -9.98 53.40
N SER A 33 -8.36 -10.56 54.29
CA SER A 33 -8.89 -11.92 54.18
C SER A 33 -9.84 -12.13 53.00
N GLU A 34 -10.42 -11.04 52.46
CA GLU A 34 -11.39 -11.06 51.37
C GLU A 34 -10.85 -10.48 50.07
N ALA A 35 -9.59 -10.04 50.03
CA ALA A 35 -8.94 -9.49 48.83
C ALA A 35 -8.98 -10.48 47.64
N ASN A 36 -8.89 -11.78 47.92
CA ASN A 36 -8.96 -12.85 46.92
C ASN A 36 -10.34 -12.99 46.25
N LYS A 37 -11.40 -12.38 46.81
CA LYS A 37 -12.74 -12.36 46.19
C LYS A 37 -12.85 -11.33 45.06
N VAL A 38 -11.94 -10.35 45.02
CA VAL A 38 -11.91 -9.28 44.00
C VAL A 38 -10.85 -9.54 42.94
N LEU A 39 -9.76 -10.24 43.29
CA LEU A 39 -8.74 -10.68 42.35
C LEU A 39 -9.23 -11.89 41.53
N VAL A 40 -10.16 -11.66 40.59
CA VAL A 40 -10.44 -12.63 39.53
C VAL A 40 -9.35 -12.49 38.46
N ARG A 41 -8.23 -13.20 38.64
CA ARG A 41 -7.21 -13.31 37.59
C ARG A 41 -7.76 -14.20 36.48
N TRP A 42 -8.05 -13.63 35.32
CA TRP A 42 -8.47 -14.40 34.15
C TRP A 42 -7.27 -15.22 33.64
N LYS A 43 -7.48 -16.50 33.37
CA LYS A 43 -6.43 -17.43 32.94
C LYS A 43 -6.09 -17.16 31.46
N ARG A 44 -4.80 -17.00 31.12
CA ARG A 44 -4.32 -16.78 29.74
C ARG A 44 -4.65 -17.97 28.83
N ALA A 45 -4.90 -17.71 27.55
CA ALA A 45 -5.17 -18.73 26.53
C ALA A 45 -3.86 -19.36 26.02
N GLY A 46 -3.23 -20.18 26.85
CA GLY A 46 -1.98 -20.89 26.53
C GLY A 46 -1.51 -21.66 27.76
N SER A 47 -1.71 -22.98 27.76
CA SER A 47 -1.47 -23.80 28.97
C SER A 47 -0.04 -24.32 29.01
N TYR A 48 0.94 -23.46 29.30
CA TYR A 48 2.26 -23.88 29.77
C TYR A 48 2.49 -23.42 31.21
N LEU A 49 3.01 -24.33 32.04
CA LEU A 49 2.96 -24.33 33.51
C LEU A 49 3.59 -23.12 34.23
N LEU A 50 4.25 -22.19 33.52
CA LEU A 50 5.05 -21.10 34.09
C LEU A 50 4.79 -19.71 33.45
N GLU A 51 3.93 -19.59 32.43
CA GLU A 51 3.71 -18.30 31.73
C GLU A 51 3.10 -17.21 32.64
N GLU A 52 2.38 -17.59 33.69
CA GLU A 52 1.79 -16.66 34.67
C GLU A 52 2.81 -16.05 35.68
N ILE A 53 4.05 -16.52 35.69
CA ILE A 53 5.13 -16.08 36.59
C ILE A 53 6.03 -15.02 35.93
N PHE A 54 6.10 -15.00 34.61
CA PHE A 54 6.97 -14.09 33.86
C PHE A 54 6.23 -12.80 33.47
N GLU A 55 6.98 -11.68 33.50
CA GLU A 55 6.53 -10.38 32.98
C GLU A 55 6.13 -10.53 31.51
N GLY A 56 4.98 -9.95 31.13
CA GLY A 56 4.45 -10.06 29.78
C GLY A 56 5.45 -9.53 28.75
N ASN A 57 5.68 -10.28 27.67
CA ASN A 57 6.60 -9.88 26.62
C ASN A 57 5.80 -9.45 25.38
N LEU A 58 5.83 -8.15 25.06
CA LEU A 58 5.09 -7.59 23.92
C LEU A 58 5.45 -8.29 22.59
N GLU A 59 6.72 -8.64 22.41
CA GLU A 59 7.21 -9.27 21.19
C GLU A 59 6.58 -10.66 21.03
N LYS A 60 6.60 -11.46 22.09
CA LYS A 60 6.10 -12.82 22.04
C LYS A 60 4.56 -12.88 21.99
N GLU A 61 3.89 -12.15 22.88
CA GLU A 61 2.43 -12.31 23.06
C GLU A 61 1.62 -11.54 22.00
N CYS A 62 2.04 -10.33 21.62
CA CYS A 62 1.25 -9.50 20.72
C CYS A 62 1.81 -9.40 19.30
N TYR A 63 3.11 -9.63 19.11
CA TYR A 63 3.78 -9.40 17.84
C TYR A 63 4.09 -10.69 17.08
N GLU A 64 4.43 -11.76 17.80
CA GLU A 64 4.60 -13.14 17.30
C GLU A 64 3.30 -13.96 17.42
N GLU A 65 2.33 -13.48 18.22
CA GLU A 65 1.01 -14.09 18.42
C GLU A 65 -0.10 -13.02 18.41
N ILE A 66 -1.36 -13.45 18.46
CA ILE A 66 -2.51 -12.56 18.62
C ILE A 66 -2.81 -12.45 20.11
N CYS A 67 -2.64 -11.25 20.69
CA CYS A 67 -2.97 -10.99 22.08
C CYS A 67 -4.35 -10.32 22.24
N SER A 68 -4.96 -10.54 23.39
CA SER A 68 -6.13 -9.83 23.91
C SER A 68 -5.75 -8.45 24.46
N TYR A 69 -6.75 -7.59 24.70
CA TYR A 69 -6.53 -6.26 25.28
C TYR A 69 -5.91 -6.37 26.67
N GLU A 70 -6.34 -7.36 27.45
CA GLU A 70 -5.86 -7.63 28.79
C GLU A 70 -4.38 -8.03 28.81
N GLU A 71 -3.94 -8.87 27.86
CA GLU A 71 -2.53 -9.24 27.71
C GLU A 71 -1.66 -8.02 27.35
N ALA A 72 -2.11 -7.17 26.41
CA ALA A 72 -1.41 -5.93 26.12
C ALA A 72 -1.33 -5.01 27.35
N ARG A 73 -2.41 -4.91 28.14
CA ARG A 73 -2.45 -4.10 29.37
C ARG A 73 -1.49 -4.61 30.44
N GLU A 74 -1.32 -5.92 30.55
CA GLU A 74 -0.35 -6.56 31.45
C GLU A 74 1.10 -6.23 31.05
N VAL A 75 1.39 -6.03 29.76
CA VAL A 75 2.74 -5.63 29.30
C VAL A 75 3.04 -4.16 29.58
N PHE A 76 2.06 -3.26 29.39
CA PHE A 76 2.30 -1.82 29.53
C PHE A 76 2.11 -1.29 30.95
N GLU A 77 1.37 -2.01 31.80
CA GLU A 77 0.93 -1.62 33.15
C GLU A 77 0.40 -0.17 33.23
N ASN A 78 -0.17 0.32 32.11
CA ASN A 78 -0.58 1.70 31.95
C ASN A 78 -1.69 1.81 30.91
N ASP A 79 -2.86 2.28 31.34
CA ASP A 79 -4.04 2.34 30.48
C ASP A 79 -3.85 3.26 29.27
N ILE A 80 -3.16 4.40 29.42
CA ILE A 80 -2.91 5.34 28.32
C ILE A 80 -1.99 4.71 27.27
N LYS A 81 -0.90 4.04 27.69
CA LYS A 81 0.01 3.36 26.77
C LYS A 81 -0.68 2.18 26.08
N THR A 82 -1.48 1.43 26.82
CA THR A 82 -2.27 0.30 26.29
C THR A 82 -3.25 0.78 25.23
N GLU A 83 -4.01 1.85 25.49
CA GLU A 83 -4.94 2.46 24.53
C GLU A 83 -4.23 2.95 23.26
N VAL A 84 -3.08 3.60 23.41
CA VAL A 84 -2.28 4.11 22.27
C VAL A 84 -1.74 2.97 21.41
N PHE A 85 -1.32 1.87 22.04
CA PHE A 85 -0.94 0.63 21.37
C PHE A 85 -2.15 0.00 20.68
N TRP A 86 -3.25 -0.19 21.41
CA TRP A 86 -4.44 -0.90 20.93
C TRP A 86 -5.12 -0.21 19.74
N ARG A 87 -5.12 1.13 19.69
CA ARG A 87 -5.57 1.91 18.51
C ARG A 87 -4.79 1.61 17.24
N ARG A 88 -3.55 1.14 17.35
CA ARG A 88 -2.68 0.79 16.22
C ARG A 88 -2.48 -0.72 16.06
N TYR A 89 -2.81 -1.48 17.08
CA TYR A 89 -2.64 -2.92 17.13
C TYR A 89 -3.59 -3.60 16.16
N ARG A 90 -3.05 -4.34 15.20
CA ARG A 90 -3.83 -5.20 14.30
C ARG A 90 -3.89 -6.64 14.84
N GLY A 91 -4.24 -6.83 16.11
CA GLY A 91 -4.51 -8.17 16.66
C GLY A 91 -5.81 -8.79 16.17
N GLY A 92 -6.66 -8.03 15.47
CA GLY A 92 -7.80 -8.57 14.76
C GLY A 92 -7.37 -9.15 13.42
N SER A 93 -7.88 -10.34 13.10
CA SER A 93 -7.77 -10.99 11.79
C SER A 93 -8.03 -9.98 10.66
N PRO A 94 -7.04 -9.63 9.81
CA PRO A 94 -7.27 -8.74 8.68
C PRO A 94 -8.34 -9.26 7.70
N CYS A 95 -8.67 -10.56 7.77
CA CYS A 95 -9.74 -11.18 7.00
C CYS A 95 -11.16 -10.72 7.40
N VAL A 96 -11.36 -10.12 8.58
CA VAL A 96 -12.68 -9.60 9.02
C VAL A 96 -13.20 -8.52 8.07
N SER A 97 -12.31 -7.72 7.49
CA SER A 97 -12.66 -6.70 6.50
C SER A 97 -13.04 -7.27 5.12
N GLN A 98 -13.02 -8.60 4.97
CA GLN A 98 -13.25 -9.32 3.71
C GLN A 98 -12.43 -8.74 2.54
N PRO A 99 -11.09 -8.64 2.68
CA PRO A 99 -10.26 -7.96 1.70
C PRO A 99 -10.10 -8.74 0.39
N CYS A 100 -10.40 -10.05 0.37
CA CYS A 100 -10.29 -10.90 -0.80
C CYS A 100 -11.56 -10.84 -1.65
N LEU A 101 -11.46 -10.20 -2.82
CA LEU A 101 -12.57 -10.00 -3.75
C LEU A 101 -12.79 -11.24 -4.64
N ASN A 102 -13.85 -11.19 -5.44
CA ASN A 102 -14.16 -12.19 -6.47
C ASN A 102 -14.19 -13.63 -5.94
N ASN A 103 -14.71 -13.83 -4.72
CA ASN A 103 -14.78 -15.13 -4.05
C ASN A 103 -13.39 -15.73 -3.69
N GLY A 104 -12.39 -14.87 -3.46
CA GLY A 104 -11.09 -15.27 -2.94
C GLY A 104 -11.15 -15.74 -1.49
N THR A 105 -10.38 -16.78 -1.18
CA THR A 105 -10.28 -17.29 0.21
C THR A 105 -9.23 -16.49 0.97
N CYS A 106 -9.63 -15.84 2.06
CA CYS A 106 -8.71 -15.10 2.92
C CYS A 106 -7.98 -16.04 3.88
N LYS A 107 -6.65 -16.02 3.84
CA LYS A 107 -5.80 -16.65 4.84
C LYS A 107 -5.21 -15.57 5.74
N ASP A 108 -5.52 -15.72 7.02
CA ASP A 108 -5.14 -14.80 8.08
C ASP A 108 -3.66 -14.96 8.47
N HIS A 109 -3.01 -13.84 8.80
CA HIS A 109 -1.70 -13.77 9.42
C HIS A 109 -1.72 -12.65 10.47
N ILE A 110 -0.87 -12.75 11.49
CA ILE A 110 -0.89 -11.86 12.68
C ILE A 110 -0.92 -10.35 12.35
N ARG A 111 -0.32 -9.91 11.25
CA ARG A 111 -0.35 -8.48 10.83
C ARG A 111 -0.78 -8.24 9.39
N ASN A 112 -1.06 -9.31 8.63
CA ASN A 112 -1.32 -9.24 7.20
C ASN A 112 -2.32 -10.33 6.80
N TYR A 113 -2.74 -10.33 5.54
CA TYR A 113 -3.50 -11.43 4.97
C TYR A 113 -2.86 -11.85 3.66
N SER A 114 -3.20 -13.06 3.22
CA SER A 114 -2.96 -13.50 1.86
C SER A 114 -4.26 -14.03 1.29
N CYS A 115 -4.59 -13.63 0.06
CA CYS A 115 -5.76 -14.16 -0.64
C CYS A 115 -5.36 -15.32 -1.54
N SER A 116 -6.08 -16.44 -1.45
CA SER A 116 -6.07 -17.48 -2.47
C SER A 116 -7.14 -17.13 -3.50
N CYS A 117 -6.72 -16.69 -4.67
CA CYS A 117 -7.62 -16.24 -5.72
C CYS A 117 -8.18 -17.41 -6.53
N PRO A 118 -9.47 -17.35 -6.90
CA PRO A 118 -10.06 -18.37 -7.75
C PRO A 118 -9.47 -18.31 -9.16
N THR A 119 -9.73 -19.37 -9.93
CA THR A 119 -9.30 -19.46 -11.32
C THR A 119 -9.78 -18.25 -12.12
N GLY A 120 -8.85 -17.57 -12.80
CA GLY A 120 -9.13 -16.36 -13.58
C GLY A 120 -8.86 -15.04 -12.86
N TYR A 121 -8.57 -15.03 -11.56
CA TYR A 121 -8.27 -13.81 -10.80
C TYR A 121 -6.88 -13.83 -10.17
N GLU A 122 -6.35 -12.64 -9.89
CA GLU A 122 -5.05 -12.43 -9.25
C GLU A 122 -4.93 -11.06 -8.58
N GLY A 123 -3.73 -10.78 -8.04
CA GLY A 123 -3.44 -9.62 -7.23
C GLY A 123 -3.61 -9.90 -5.74
N LYS A 124 -3.10 -8.97 -4.90
CA LYS A 124 -3.12 -9.12 -3.43
C LYS A 124 -4.52 -9.40 -2.87
N ASN A 125 -5.53 -8.81 -3.50
CA ASN A 125 -6.94 -8.84 -3.08
C ASN A 125 -7.83 -9.59 -4.08
N CYS A 126 -7.25 -10.32 -5.04
CA CYS A 126 -8.00 -10.98 -6.12
C CYS A 126 -8.87 -10.04 -6.96
N ALA A 127 -8.50 -8.75 -7.03
CA ALA A 127 -9.28 -7.72 -7.71
C ALA A 127 -9.11 -7.76 -9.24
N MET A 128 -8.01 -8.32 -9.73
CA MET A 128 -7.65 -8.25 -11.15
C MET A 128 -7.98 -9.55 -11.87
N ALA A 129 -8.69 -9.46 -12.99
CA ALA A 129 -8.85 -10.59 -13.90
C ALA A 129 -7.56 -10.87 -14.68
N LYS A 130 -7.23 -12.15 -14.85
CA LYS A 130 -6.03 -12.62 -15.57
C LYS A 130 -6.08 -12.38 -17.06
N ASN A 131 -7.27 -12.23 -17.62
CA ASN A 131 -7.48 -12.03 -19.05
C ASN A 131 -7.56 -10.55 -19.45
N GLU A 132 -7.51 -9.63 -18.49
CA GLU A 132 -7.59 -8.19 -18.69
C GLU A 132 -6.28 -7.47 -18.33
N CYS A 133 -6.20 -6.20 -18.70
CA CYS A 133 -5.05 -5.33 -18.46
C CYS A 133 -5.37 -4.32 -17.36
N TYR A 134 -4.50 -4.27 -16.34
CA TYR A 134 -4.62 -3.37 -15.19
C TYR A 134 -3.33 -2.58 -15.03
N LEU A 135 -3.43 -1.30 -14.65
CA LEU A 135 -2.27 -0.43 -14.46
C LEU A 135 -1.51 -0.75 -13.18
N GLU A 136 -2.20 -1.30 -12.18
CA GLU A 136 -1.64 -1.68 -10.89
C GLU A 136 -0.80 -2.98 -10.94
N ARG A 137 -0.80 -3.67 -12.08
CA ARG A 137 -0.06 -4.93 -12.25
C ARG A 137 1.43 -4.65 -12.49
N ILE A 138 2.22 -4.78 -11.42
CA ILE A 138 3.67 -4.53 -11.43
C ILE A 138 4.43 -5.62 -12.22
N ASP A 139 3.95 -6.86 -12.20
CA ASP A 139 4.54 -8.02 -12.90
C ASP A 139 3.91 -8.28 -14.29
N GLY A 140 3.37 -7.23 -14.92
CA GLY A 140 2.64 -7.29 -16.19
C GLY A 140 3.54 -7.25 -17.44
N CYS A 141 2.99 -6.71 -18.53
CA CYS A 141 3.73 -6.50 -19.78
C CYS A 141 4.68 -5.32 -19.65
N GLN A 142 5.92 -5.44 -20.17
CA GLN A 142 6.88 -4.34 -20.11
C GLN A 142 6.47 -3.14 -20.99
N HIS A 143 5.83 -3.38 -22.14
CA HIS A 143 5.36 -2.34 -23.05
C HIS A 143 3.83 -2.31 -23.15
N PHE A 144 3.25 -3.08 -24.07
CA PHE A 144 1.83 -3.04 -24.34
C PHE A 144 1.14 -4.31 -23.85
N CYS A 145 -0.04 -4.13 -23.27
CA CYS A 145 -0.91 -5.20 -22.82
C CYS A 145 -2.20 -5.18 -23.63
N HIS A 146 -2.64 -6.36 -24.06
CA HIS A 146 -3.92 -6.56 -24.75
C HIS A 146 -4.76 -7.57 -23.98
N PRO A 147 -6.06 -7.32 -23.80
CA PRO A 147 -6.96 -8.31 -23.20
C PRO A 147 -7.03 -9.55 -24.09
N GLY A 148 -7.16 -10.71 -23.47
CA GLY A 148 -7.26 -11.99 -24.17
C GLY A 148 -8.42 -12.84 -23.65
N GLN A 149 -8.56 -14.05 -24.18
CA GLN A 149 -9.68 -14.92 -23.82
C GLN A 149 -9.44 -15.63 -22.46
N SER A 150 -8.23 -16.14 -22.24
CA SER A 150 -7.84 -16.86 -21.00
C SER A 150 -6.79 -16.11 -20.18
N SER A 151 -5.93 -15.33 -20.84
CA SER A 151 -4.90 -14.49 -20.24
C SER A 151 -4.67 -13.28 -21.14
N TYR A 152 -4.22 -12.16 -20.57
CA TYR A 152 -3.73 -11.03 -21.36
C TYR A 152 -2.51 -11.43 -22.21
N ILE A 153 -2.27 -10.68 -23.28
CA ILE A 153 -1.20 -10.89 -24.24
C ILE A 153 -0.32 -9.63 -24.28
N CYS A 154 0.99 -9.81 -24.20
CA CYS A 154 1.93 -8.71 -24.29
C CYS A 154 2.42 -8.50 -25.72
N SER A 155 2.60 -7.24 -26.11
CA SER A 155 3.31 -6.88 -27.34
C SER A 155 4.33 -5.77 -27.07
N CYS A 156 5.31 -5.65 -27.95
CA CYS A 156 6.40 -4.71 -27.79
C CYS A 156 6.32 -3.57 -28.83
N ALA A 157 6.91 -2.43 -28.48
CA ALA A 157 7.15 -1.34 -29.42
C ALA A 157 8.03 -1.74 -30.60
N LYS A 158 7.97 -0.96 -31.68
CA LYS A 158 8.80 -1.19 -32.88
C LYS A 158 10.28 -1.20 -32.49
N GLY A 159 11.03 -2.15 -33.03
CA GLY A 159 12.43 -2.37 -32.70
C GLY A 159 12.69 -3.23 -31.47
N TYR A 160 11.65 -3.79 -30.85
CA TYR A 160 11.78 -4.73 -29.74
C TYR A 160 11.23 -6.10 -30.10
N LYS A 161 11.80 -7.13 -29.47
CA LYS A 161 11.31 -8.52 -29.53
C LYS A 161 10.79 -8.93 -28.16
N LEU A 162 9.67 -9.66 -28.17
CA LEU A 162 9.08 -10.24 -26.96
C LEU A 162 9.97 -11.37 -26.44
N GLY A 163 10.27 -11.32 -25.15
CA GLY A 163 11.09 -12.31 -24.45
C GLY A 163 10.40 -13.66 -24.32
N LYS A 164 11.18 -14.67 -23.89
CA LYS A 164 10.69 -16.04 -23.66
C LYS A 164 9.65 -16.12 -22.54
N ASP A 165 9.68 -15.17 -21.61
CA ASP A 165 8.70 -15.00 -20.52
C ASP A 165 7.34 -14.48 -21.03
N ARG A 166 7.26 -14.08 -22.30
CA ARG A 166 6.09 -13.45 -22.94
C ARG A 166 5.64 -12.15 -22.27
N LYS A 167 6.54 -11.46 -21.56
CA LYS A 167 6.27 -10.19 -20.86
C LYS A 167 7.33 -9.13 -21.11
N SER A 168 8.60 -9.54 -21.09
CA SER A 168 9.74 -8.64 -21.30
C SER A 168 9.92 -8.28 -22.77
N CYS A 169 10.39 -7.07 -23.04
CA CYS A 169 10.68 -6.55 -24.36
C CYS A 169 12.16 -6.18 -24.46
N SER A 170 12.93 -6.95 -25.23
CA SER A 170 14.35 -6.70 -25.47
C SER A 170 14.55 -5.94 -26.78
N PRO A 171 15.38 -4.88 -26.81
CA PRO A 171 15.67 -4.17 -28.05
C PRO A 171 16.35 -5.13 -29.04
N SER A 172 15.77 -5.23 -30.23
CA SER A 172 16.30 -6.02 -31.35
C SER A 172 16.96 -5.15 -32.40
N ASP A 173 16.44 -3.94 -32.58
CA ASP A 173 16.88 -3.04 -33.63
C ASP A 173 17.74 -1.94 -33.05
N LYS A 174 18.71 -1.45 -33.84
CA LYS A 174 19.60 -0.35 -33.45
C LYS A 174 18.81 0.92 -33.09
N CYS A 175 17.66 1.11 -33.74
CA CYS A 175 16.78 2.26 -33.58
C CYS A 175 15.55 1.97 -32.70
N ALA A 176 15.65 0.99 -31.78
CA ALA A 176 14.59 0.72 -30.82
C ALA A 176 14.24 1.98 -30.01
N CYS A 177 12.97 2.40 -30.06
CA CYS A 177 12.56 3.66 -29.44
C CYS A 177 12.79 3.64 -27.91
N GLY A 178 13.18 4.77 -27.34
CA GLY A 178 13.38 4.91 -25.89
C GLY A 178 14.56 4.15 -25.29
N ALA A 179 15.33 3.40 -26.10
CA ALA A 179 16.57 2.77 -25.67
C ALA A 179 17.71 3.80 -25.70
N LEU A 180 17.95 4.50 -24.59
CA LEU A 180 19.14 5.32 -24.42
C LEU A 180 20.29 4.42 -23.96
N THR A 181 21.40 4.41 -24.71
CA THR A 181 22.59 3.68 -24.27
C THR A 181 23.39 4.56 -23.30
N SER A 182 24.11 3.98 -22.33
CA SER A 182 24.86 4.73 -21.31
C SER A 182 25.91 5.70 -21.87
N LYS A 183 26.28 5.59 -23.16
CA LYS A 183 27.16 6.53 -23.86
C LYS A 183 26.50 7.88 -24.16
N ASP A 184 25.17 7.94 -24.14
CA ASP A 184 24.36 9.13 -24.43
C ASP A 184 24.11 9.99 -23.18
N ILE A 185 24.44 9.47 -21.99
CA ILE A 185 24.30 10.15 -20.69
C ILE A 185 25.71 10.49 -20.19
N ARG A 186 26.41 11.43 -20.84
CA ARG A 186 27.55 12.08 -20.18
C ARG A 186 26.98 13.17 -19.27
N THR A 187 27.20 13.04 -17.97
CA THR A 187 26.96 14.12 -16.99
C THR A 187 27.72 15.37 -17.42
N PRO A 188 27.10 16.57 -17.39
CA PRO A 188 27.80 17.79 -17.77
C PRO A 188 28.88 18.09 -16.72
N GLU A 189 30.15 18.01 -17.12
CA GLU A 189 31.19 18.74 -16.40
C GLU A 189 30.92 20.24 -16.59
N ARG A 190 31.15 20.96 -15.50
CA ARG A 190 30.76 22.35 -15.27
C ARG A 190 31.21 23.27 -16.41
N GLY A 191 30.26 23.75 -17.19
CA GLY A 191 30.45 24.85 -18.15
C GLY A 191 30.45 24.44 -19.62
N ASP A 192 29.33 23.92 -20.12
CA ASP A 192 28.80 24.28 -21.44
C ASP A 192 27.38 23.73 -21.58
N GLN A 193 26.44 24.62 -21.94
CA GLN A 193 25.03 24.27 -22.10
C GLN A 193 24.84 23.55 -23.44
N CYS A 194 24.62 22.23 -23.39
CA CYS A 194 23.74 21.55 -24.33
C CYS A 194 23.08 20.36 -23.63
N LEU A 195 21.75 20.35 -23.64
CA LEU A 195 20.91 19.24 -23.20
C LEU A 195 21.31 17.93 -23.92
N PRO A 196 21.05 16.76 -23.31
CA PRO A 196 21.29 15.48 -23.97
C PRO A 196 20.63 15.47 -25.35
N SER A 197 21.45 15.20 -26.38
CA SER A 197 21.01 15.16 -27.77
C SER A 197 20.11 13.94 -27.97
N PHE A 198 18.81 14.12 -27.85
CA PHE A 198 17.84 13.07 -28.13
C PHE A 198 17.96 12.63 -29.60
N PRO A 199 18.21 11.33 -29.89
CA PRO A 199 18.56 10.88 -31.24
C PRO A 199 17.40 11.04 -32.25
N TRP A 200 16.17 11.12 -31.77
CA TRP A 200 14.97 11.30 -32.60
C TRP A 200 14.60 12.76 -32.88
N GLN A 201 15.23 13.74 -32.22
CA GLN A 201 14.92 15.15 -32.45
C GLN A 201 15.59 15.66 -33.72
N VAL A 202 14.81 16.27 -34.62
CA VAL A 202 15.32 16.86 -35.86
C VAL A 202 14.84 18.29 -36.06
N LYS A 203 15.56 19.02 -36.91
CA LYS A 203 15.20 20.36 -37.38
C LYS A 203 14.91 20.33 -38.87
N LEU A 204 13.93 21.12 -39.31
CA LEU A 204 13.55 21.30 -40.70
C LEU A 204 14.13 22.61 -41.23
N THR A 205 14.80 22.55 -42.38
CA THR A 205 15.45 23.69 -43.03
C THR A 205 14.90 23.93 -44.42
N ASN A 206 14.80 25.20 -44.83
CA ASN A 206 14.39 25.58 -46.18
C ASN A 206 15.56 25.43 -47.19
N SER A 207 15.36 25.86 -48.44
CA SER A 207 16.37 25.85 -49.50
C SER A 207 17.63 26.70 -49.21
N GLU A 208 17.52 27.66 -48.30
CA GLU A 208 18.64 28.52 -47.85
C GLU A 208 19.38 27.94 -46.64
N GLY A 209 18.95 26.77 -46.14
CA GLY A 209 19.49 26.16 -44.92
C GLY A 209 18.99 26.81 -43.63
N LYS A 210 18.01 27.72 -43.68
CA LYS A 210 17.42 28.36 -42.51
C LYS A 210 16.45 27.41 -41.80
N GLU A 211 16.68 27.21 -40.51
CA GLU A 211 15.83 26.42 -39.63
C GLU A 211 14.49 27.15 -39.44
N PHE A 212 13.36 26.48 -39.72
CA PHE A 212 12.03 27.08 -39.63
C PHE A 212 11.05 26.29 -38.77
N CYS A 213 11.24 24.98 -38.63
CA CYS A 213 10.40 24.11 -37.80
C CYS A 213 11.21 22.95 -37.19
N GLY A 214 10.61 22.28 -36.20
CA GLY A 214 11.11 21.03 -35.65
C GLY A 214 10.36 19.81 -36.20
N GLY A 215 10.93 18.63 -35.95
CA GLY A 215 10.27 17.36 -36.22
C GLY A 215 10.83 16.25 -35.34
N VAL A 216 10.20 15.08 -35.42
CA VAL A 216 10.61 13.87 -34.69
C VAL A 216 10.77 12.73 -35.69
N LEU A 217 11.91 12.03 -35.65
CA LEU A 217 12.09 10.77 -36.37
C LEU A 217 11.19 9.71 -35.76
N ILE A 218 10.22 9.24 -36.54
CA ILE A 218 9.29 8.18 -36.14
C ILE A 218 9.68 6.82 -36.73
N GLN A 219 10.46 6.83 -37.82
CA GLN A 219 11.12 5.68 -38.43
C GLN A 219 12.45 6.13 -39.04
N GLU A 220 13.21 5.22 -39.63
CA GLU A 220 14.53 5.51 -40.22
C GLU A 220 14.46 6.65 -41.26
N ASP A 221 13.43 6.64 -42.12
CA ASP A 221 13.27 7.61 -43.22
C ASP A 221 12.04 8.53 -43.06
N PHE A 222 11.40 8.55 -41.90
CA PHE A 222 10.16 9.31 -41.69
C PHE A 222 10.28 10.30 -40.53
N VAL A 223 9.98 11.58 -40.83
CA VAL A 223 9.90 12.66 -39.86
C VAL A 223 8.45 13.10 -39.70
N LEU A 224 7.98 13.10 -38.45
CA LEU A 224 6.71 13.70 -38.08
C LEU A 224 6.89 15.18 -37.76
N THR A 225 6.07 16.03 -38.36
CA THR A 225 5.99 17.46 -38.08
C THR A 225 4.54 17.95 -38.20
N THR A 226 4.28 19.20 -37.85
CA THR A 226 2.94 19.79 -38.01
C THR A 226 2.62 20.04 -39.48
N ALA A 227 1.36 19.89 -39.88
CA ALA A 227 0.91 20.17 -41.24
C ALA A 227 1.22 21.62 -41.67
N LYS A 228 1.14 22.58 -40.73
CA LYS A 228 1.52 23.96 -41.00
C LYS A 228 3.00 24.05 -41.43
N CYS A 229 3.90 23.39 -40.71
CA CYS A 229 5.31 23.36 -41.04
C CYS A 229 5.59 22.71 -42.40
N SER A 230 4.94 21.59 -42.71
CA SER A 230 5.16 20.88 -43.98
C SER A 230 4.66 21.64 -45.21
N LEU A 231 3.75 22.61 -45.02
CA LEU A 231 3.17 23.41 -46.10
C LEU A 231 3.83 24.80 -46.26
N LEU A 232 4.72 25.20 -45.35
CA LEU A 232 5.40 26.50 -45.42
C LEU A 232 6.43 26.59 -46.55
N HIS A 233 7.07 25.48 -46.90
CA HIS A 233 8.12 25.42 -47.92
C HIS A 233 7.95 24.17 -48.78
N ILE A 234 8.22 24.29 -50.08
CA ILE A 234 8.18 23.17 -51.03
C ILE A 234 9.43 22.29 -50.86
N ASN A 235 10.61 22.91 -50.70
CA ASN A 235 11.87 22.22 -50.50
C ASN A 235 12.24 22.25 -49.01
N ILE A 236 12.03 21.11 -48.34
CA ILE A 236 12.35 20.90 -46.93
C ILE A 236 13.52 19.92 -46.85
N SER A 237 14.55 20.27 -46.10
CA SER A 237 15.65 19.37 -45.73
C SER A 237 15.62 19.09 -44.23
N VAL A 238 16.08 17.91 -43.83
CA VAL A 238 16.11 17.49 -42.43
C VAL A 238 17.53 17.55 -41.91
N LYS A 239 17.71 18.28 -40.81
CA LYS A 239 18.97 18.39 -40.08
C LYS A 239 18.82 17.68 -38.73
N ALA A 240 19.42 16.50 -38.61
CA ALA A 240 19.54 15.80 -37.35
C ALA A 240 20.70 16.37 -36.52
N SER A 241 20.68 16.15 -35.20
CA SER A 241 21.82 16.50 -34.33
C SER A 241 23.10 15.78 -34.79
N LYS A 242 24.27 16.39 -34.59
CA LYS A 242 25.59 15.85 -34.99
C LYS A 242 25.94 14.48 -34.40
N TYR A 243 25.20 14.03 -33.39
CA TYR A 243 25.33 12.70 -32.78
C TYR A 243 24.30 11.67 -33.30
N SER A 244 23.41 12.08 -34.20
CA SER A 244 22.54 11.18 -34.94
C SER A 244 23.37 10.55 -36.07
N PHE A 245 23.44 9.23 -36.08
CA PHE A 245 24.43 8.43 -36.82
C PHE A 245 24.30 8.46 -38.36
N HIS A 246 23.55 9.38 -38.96
CA HIS A 246 23.40 9.50 -40.41
C HIS A 246 23.34 10.96 -40.87
N GLU A 247 24.25 11.33 -41.77
CA GLU A 247 24.25 12.60 -42.48
C GLU A 247 23.11 12.66 -43.52
N LEU A 248 22.31 13.72 -43.42
CA LEU A 248 21.49 14.32 -44.48
C LEU A 248 20.51 13.40 -45.22
N TYR A 249 19.29 13.27 -44.70
CA TYR A 249 18.15 12.77 -45.46
C TYR A 249 17.49 13.89 -46.28
N LYS A 250 17.36 13.68 -47.60
CA LYS A 250 16.45 14.46 -48.45
C LYS A 250 15.09 13.77 -48.45
N ILE A 251 14.06 14.47 -48.01
CA ILE A 251 12.67 14.02 -48.20
C ILE A 251 12.22 14.50 -49.57
N SER A 252 11.90 13.58 -50.49
CA SER A 252 10.98 13.89 -51.59
C SER A 252 9.57 13.52 -51.10
N LEU A 253 8.67 14.49 -51.15
CA LEU A 253 7.24 14.31 -50.90
C LEU A 253 6.57 13.54 -52.04
#